data_AF-A0A2Z6RXP9-F1
#
_entry.id   AF-A0A2Z6RXP9-F1
#
_cell.length_a   1.000
_cell.length_b   1.000
_cell.length_c   1.000
_cell.angle_alpha   90.00
_cell.angle_beta   90.00
_cell.angle_gamma   90.00
#
_symmetry.space_group_name_H-M   'P 1'
#
loop_
_entity.id
_entity.type
_entity.pdbx_description
1 polymer ?
#
loop_
_entity_poly.entity_id
_entity_poly.type
_entity_poly.pdbx_seq_one_letter_code
_entity_poly.pdbx_strand_id
1 'polypeptide(L)'
;MNFIIKSFRKLFCSFIIFVSLIIWYTIVLETVDAAVTGDFTNEIATRILKYSGYIKVDQYSNLYFWFYESRNNSQTSPLILWLNGGQGGSSMIGLFQEVVPCRSLVKGTDVEVFRESWNQVSNLLFIDQPIDAGFSYGNNNISTTEQFSQNLYIFLQDSLKNFQNSLK
;
A
#
# COMPACT_ATOMS: atom_id res chain seq x y z
N MET A 1 64.46 -27.45 -4.90
CA MET A 1 63.10 -27.66 -5.42
C MET A 1 61.98 -27.60 -4.36
N ASN A 2 62.27 -27.63 -3.05
CA ASN A 2 61.22 -27.65 -1.99
C ASN A 2 60.73 -26.26 -1.51
N PHE A 3 61.45 -25.17 -1.80
CA PHE A 3 61.11 -23.83 -1.33
C PHE A 3 59.97 -23.18 -2.15
N ILE A 4 59.98 -23.40 -3.47
CA ILE A 4 58.97 -22.87 -4.40
C ILE A 4 57.60 -23.53 -4.14
N ILE A 5 57.56 -24.84 -3.88
CA ILE A 5 56.33 -25.61 -3.60
C ILE A 5 55.67 -25.14 -2.29
N LYS A 6 56.45 -24.82 -1.25
CA LYS A 6 55.92 -24.27 0.02
C LYS A 6 55.32 -22.87 -0.15
N SER A 7 55.92 -22.03 -0.99
CA SER A 7 55.42 -20.67 -1.28
C SER A 7 54.08 -20.71 -2.01
N PHE A 8 53.98 -21.56 -3.05
CA PHE A 8 52.73 -21.77 -3.79
C PHE A 8 51.59 -22.29 -2.91
N ARG A 9 51.88 -23.22 -1.98
CA ARG A 9 50.86 -23.75 -1.04
C ARG A 9 50.31 -22.67 -0.09
N LYS A 10 51.15 -21.75 0.39
CA LYS A 10 50.73 -20.66 1.26
C LYS A 10 49.88 -19.63 0.52
N LEU A 11 50.27 -19.28 -0.70
CA LEU A 11 49.50 -18.36 -1.54
C LEU A 11 48.11 -18.94 -1.87
N PHE A 12 48.06 -20.23 -2.19
CA PHE A 12 46.81 -20.93 -2.49
C PHE A 12 45.87 -21.03 -1.28
N CYS A 13 46.38 -21.34 -0.08
CA CYS A 13 45.57 -21.32 1.14
C CYS A 13 45.06 -19.92 1.49
N SER A 14 45.88 -18.89 1.34
CA SER A 14 45.47 -17.50 1.60
C SER A 14 44.39 -17.04 0.62
N PHE A 15 44.46 -17.46 -0.64
CA PHE A 15 43.46 -17.17 -1.66
C PHE A 15 42.12 -17.84 -1.36
N ILE A 16 42.12 -19.11 -0.95
CA ILE A 16 40.90 -19.83 -0.56
C ILE A 16 40.22 -19.17 0.64
N ILE A 17 40.99 -18.77 1.66
CA ILE A 17 40.44 -18.08 2.83
C ILE A 17 39.80 -16.75 2.42
N PHE A 18 40.48 -15.96 1.58
CA PHE A 18 39.96 -14.67 1.12
C PHE A 18 38.66 -14.83 0.31
N VAL A 19 38.59 -15.81 -0.59
CA VAL A 19 37.37 -16.11 -1.37
C VAL A 19 36.24 -16.60 -0.44
N SER A 20 36.54 -17.44 0.54
CA SER A 20 35.53 -17.91 1.51
C SER A 20 34.97 -16.78 2.38
N LEU A 21 35.80 -15.81 2.77
CA LEU A 21 35.36 -14.65 3.55
C LEU A 21 34.50 -13.69 2.71
N ILE A 22 34.81 -13.52 1.42
CA ILE A 22 33.97 -12.74 0.50
C ILE A 22 32.61 -13.42 0.33
N ILE A 23 32.59 -14.72 0.06
CA ILE A 23 31.33 -15.48 -0.11
C ILE A 23 30.51 -15.43 1.19
N TRP A 24 31.16 -15.60 2.34
CA TRP A 24 30.49 -15.48 3.63
C TRP A 24 29.91 -14.08 3.83
N TYR A 25 30.67 -13.03 3.55
CA TYR A 25 30.21 -11.65 3.68
C TYR A 25 29.02 -11.33 2.76
N THR A 26 29.04 -11.79 1.50
CA THR A 26 27.92 -11.58 0.58
C THR A 26 26.67 -12.33 1.01
N ILE A 27 26.79 -13.59 1.46
CA ILE A 27 25.66 -14.37 1.96
C ILE A 27 25.08 -13.75 3.24
N VAL A 28 25.94 -13.27 4.15
CA VAL A 28 25.49 -12.60 5.38
C VAL A 28 24.75 -11.30 5.08
N LEU A 29 25.21 -10.49 4.12
CA LEU A 29 24.49 -9.27 3.74
C LEU A 29 23.10 -9.56 3.17
N GLU A 30 22.97 -10.51 2.24
CA GLU A 30 21.68 -10.85 1.64
C GLU A 30 20.67 -11.43 2.66
N THR A 31 21.15 -12.19 3.64
CA THR A 31 20.28 -12.78 4.69
C THR A 31 19.84 -11.78 5.74
N VAL A 32 20.67 -10.77 6.06
CA VAL A 32 20.31 -9.71 7.02
C VAL A 32 19.24 -8.77 6.43
N ASP A 33 19.38 -8.37 5.16
CA ASP A 33 18.39 -7.50 4.51
C ASP A 33 17.01 -8.18 4.38
N ALA A 34 16.99 -9.47 4.04
CA ALA A 34 15.76 -10.25 3.94
C ALA A 34 15.08 -10.47 5.31
N ALA A 35 15.85 -10.73 6.37
CA ALA A 35 15.30 -11.01 7.70
C ALA A 35 14.73 -9.75 8.39
N VAL A 36 15.37 -8.58 8.21
CA VAL A 36 14.94 -7.32 8.85
C VAL A 36 13.69 -6.74 8.16
N THR A 37 13.50 -6.98 6.87
CA THR A 37 12.35 -6.47 6.12
C THR A 37 11.16 -7.44 6.11
N GLY A 38 11.39 -8.76 6.14
CA GLY A 38 10.34 -9.76 5.92
C GLY A 38 9.38 -10.04 7.10
N ASP A 39 9.80 -9.82 8.36
CA ASP A 39 9.02 -10.29 9.52
C ASP A 39 8.07 -9.20 10.07
N PHE A 40 8.57 -7.97 10.25
CA PHE A 40 7.76 -6.87 10.82
C PHE A 40 6.77 -6.23 9.82
N THR A 41 7.05 -6.26 8.53
CA THR A 41 6.21 -5.61 7.52
C THR A 41 4.98 -6.45 7.16
N ASN A 42 5.15 -7.78 7.11
CA ASN A 42 4.08 -8.72 6.80
C ASN A 42 3.02 -8.77 7.90
N GLU A 43 3.42 -8.73 9.18
CA GLU A 43 2.49 -8.80 10.31
C GLU A 43 1.61 -7.53 10.46
N ILE A 44 2.18 -6.34 10.20
CA ILE A 44 1.42 -5.07 10.21
C ILE A 44 0.54 -4.94 8.97
N ALA A 45 1.02 -5.33 7.79
CA ALA A 45 0.24 -5.28 6.56
C ALA A 45 -0.94 -6.27 6.55
N THR A 46 -0.87 -7.37 7.30
CA THR A 46 -1.95 -8.37 7.44
C THR A 46 -2.96 -8.03 8.54
N ARG A 47 -2.60 -7.22 9.55
CA ARG A 47 -3.52 -6.85 10.66
C ARG A 47 -4.36 -5.60 10.41
N ILE A 48 -4.06 -4.78 9.41
CA ILE A 48 -4.84 -3.58 9.10
C ILE A 48 -6.09 -3.98 8.31
N LEU A 49 -7.25 -3.67 8.88
CA LEU A 49 -8.52 -3.86 8.22
C LEU A 49 -8.61 -2.94 6.99
N LYS A 50 -9.01 -3.52 5.87
CA LYS A 50 -9.15 -2.83 4.59
C LYS A 50 -10.38 -3.36 3.88
N TYR A 51 -11.16 -2.44 3.35
CA TYR A 51 -12.39 -2.76 2.62
C TYR A 51 -12.39 -2.02 1.31
N SER A 52 -12.81 -2.70 0.26
CA SER A 52 -13.14 -2.03 -0.99
C SER A 52 -14.40 -2.64 -1.55
N GLY A 53 -15.11 -1.87 -2.36
CA GLY A 53 -16.38 -2.28 -2.87
C GLY A 53 -17.14 -1.12 -3.46
N TYR A 54 -18.45 -1.32 -3.58
CA TYR A 54 -19.33 -0.39 -4.26
C TYR A 54 -20.46 0.02 -3.35
N ILE A 55 -20.82 1.30 -3.41
CA ILE A 55 -22.05 1.81 -2.83
C ILE A 55 -22.91 2.38 -3.93
N LYS A 56 -24.16 1.92 -3.92
CA LYS A 56 -25.18 2.37 -4.84
C LYS A 56 -25.62 3.79 -4.46
N VAL A 57 -25.58 4.72 -5.41
CA VAL A 57 -26.00 6.12 -5.20
C VAL A 57 -27.30 6.47 -5.92
N ASP A 58 -27.69 5.67 -6.90
CA ASP A 58 -29.02 5.70 -7.53
C ASP A 58 -29.41 4.29 -8.04
N GLN A 59 -30.48 4.15 -8.82
CA GLN A 59 -30.93 2.84 -9.30
C GLN A 59 -29.88 2.06 -10.13
N TYR A 60 -29.04 2.77 -10.88
CA TYR A 60 -28.13 2.22 -11.89
C TYR A 60 -26.65 2.55 -11.65
N SER A 61 -26.34 3.42 -10.68
CA SER A 61 -25.01 3.97 -10.49
C SER A 61 -24.39 3.57 -9.16
N ASN A 62 -23.10 3.20 -9.23
CA ASN A 62 -22.32 2.68 -8.11
C ASN A 62 -20.97 3.39 -8.05
N LEU A 63 -20.65 3.96 -6.89
CA LEU A 63 -19.32 4.53 -6.63
C LEU A 63 -18.44 3.47 -5.98
N TYR A 64 -17.26 3.29 -6.54
CA TYR A 64 -16.21 2.47 -5.97
C TYR A 64 -15.50 3.21 -4.84
N PHE A 65 -15.14 2.48 -3.80
CA PHE A 65 -14.34 3.00 -2.71
C PHE A 65 -13.26 2.02 -2.27
N TRP A 66 -12.24 2.57 -1.63
CA TRP A 66 -11.25 1.83 -0.87
C TRP A 66 -11.05 2.49 0.49
N PHE A 67 -11.13 1.70 1.54
CA PHE A 67 -10.94 2.10 2.93
C PHE A 67 -9.74 1.38 3.54
N TYR A 68 -8.94 2.13 4.30
CA TYR A 68 -7.87 1.61 5.16
C TYR A 68 -8.05 2.14 6.58
N GLU A 69 -7.99 1.25 7.55
CA GLU A 69 -7.94 1.66 8.94
C GLU A 69 -6.62 2.32 9.32
N SER A 70 -6.70 3.11 10.38
CA SER A 70 -5.53 3.65 11.06
C SER A 70 -4.69 2.54 11.69
N ARG A 71 -3.37 2.66 11.55
CA ARG A 71 -2.39 1.77 12.20
C ARG A 71 -2.32 2.00 13.71
N ASN A 72 -2.60 3.23 14.16
CA ASN A 72 -2.59 3.60 15.56
C ASN A 72 -4.03 3.88 16.03
N ASN A 73 -4.70 2.84 16.53
CA ASN A 73 -6.04 2.89 17.12
C ASN A 73 -7.13 3.45 16.20
N SER A 74 -7.63 2.60 15.29
CA SER A 74 -8.67 2.92 14.30
C SER A 74 -9.96 3.47 14.91
N GLN A 75 -10.33 3.08 16.13
CA GLN A 75 -11.56 3.55 16.78
C GLN A 75 -11.51 5.03 17.17
N THR A 76 -10.33 5.55 17.52
CA THR A 76 -10.14 6.94 17.95
C THR A 76 -9.57 7.83 16.87
N SER A 77 -8.99 7.25 15.83
CA SER A 77 -8.39 8.00 14.73
C SER A 77 -9.43 8.69 13.86
N PRO A 78 -9.16 9.93 13.40
CA PRO A 78 -10.06 10.64 12.50
C PRO A 78 -10.24 9.90 11.17
N LEU A 79 -11.41 10.05 10.57
CA LEU A 79 -11.67 9.65 9.19
C LEU A 79 -11.26 10.79 8.25
N ILE A 80 -10.41 10.48 7.28
CA ILE A 80 -10.05 11.38 6.18
C ILE A 80 -10.66 10.84 4.89
N LEU A 81 -11.48 11.67 4.26
CA LEU A 81 -11.95 11.47 2.90
C LEU A 81 -10.90 12.04 1.93
N TRP A 82 -10.42 11.19 1.02
CA TRP A 82 -9.51 11.55 -0.05
C TRP A 82 -10.21 11.52 -1.40
N LEU A 83 -10.11 12.62 -2.14
CA LEU A 83 -10.66 12.80 -3.47
C LEU A 83 -9.58 13.36 -4.39
N ASN A 84 -9.26 12.62 -5.45
CA ASN A 84 -8.48 13.20 -6.54
C ASN A 84 -9.38 14.05 -7.44
N GLY A 85 -8.79 15.08 -8.03
CA GLY A 85 -9.45 15.97 -8.98
C GLY A 85 -9.26 15.54 -10.43
N GLY A 86 -9.54 16.48 -11.34
CA GLY A 86 -9.74 16.18 -12.76
C GLY A 86 -11.17 15.70 -12.98
N GLN A 87 -11.78 16.07 -14.10
CA GLN A 87 -13.13 15.57 -14.42
C GLN A 87 -13.03 14.05 -14.68
N GLY A 88 -13.49 13.23 -13.74
CA GLY A 88 -13.39 11.76 -13.83
C GLY A 88 -12.06 11.17 -13.34
N GLY A 89 -11.23 11.93 -12.62
CA GLY A 89 -9.98 11.40 -12.06
C GLY A 89 -10.23 10.37 -10.96
N SER A 90 -9.51 9.25 -10.99
CA SER A 90 -9.61 8.21 -9.97
C SER A 90 -8.87 8.61 -8.69
N SER A 91 -9.51 8.42 -7.54
CA SER A 91 -8.88 8.57 -6.22
C SER A 91 -7.92 7.44 -5.89
N MET A 92 -7.92 6.36 -6.69
CA MET A 92 -6.94 5.29 -6.57
C MET A 92 -5.52 5.77 -6.90
N ILE A 93 -5.39 6.87 -7.65
CA ILE A 93 -4.09 7.52 -7.86
C ILE A 93 -3.49 7.97 -6.52
N GLY A 94 -4.28 8.68 -5.70
CA GLY A 94 -3.85 9.09 -4.37
C GLY A 94 -3.54 7.91 -3.46
N LEU A 95 -4.36 6.85 -3.55
CA LEU A 95 -4.13 5.61 -2.81
C LEU A 95 -2.80 4.95 -3.16
N PHE A 96 -2.45 4.86 -4.44
CA PHE A 96 -1.29 4.08 -4.90
C PHE A 96 -0.02 4.91 -5.10
N GLN A 97 -0.11 6.23 -5.16
CA GLN A 97 1.03 7.10 -5.49
C GLN A 97 1.28 8.24 -4.49
N GLU A 98 0.27 8.71 -3.74
CA GLU A 98 0.40 9.94 -2.93
C GLU A 98 0.45 9.64 -1.43
N VAL A 99 -0.64 9.16 -0.84
CA VAL A 99 -0.80 8.95 0.62
C VAL A 99 -0.78 7.47 1.01
N VAL A 100 -0.01 6.73 0.23
CA VAL A 100 -0.03 5.27 0.10
C VAL A 100 0.22 4.53 1.40
N PRO A 101 -0.62 3.57 1.81
CA PRO A 101 -0.32 2.65 2.90
C PRO A 101 0.85 1.71 2.57
N CYS A 102 0.89 1.15 1.36
CA CYS A 102 1.95 0.25 0.90
C CYS A 102 2.41 0.61 -0.52
N ARG A 103 3.72 0.77 -0.73
CA ARG A 103 4.30 1.13 -2.04
C ARG A 103 4.75 -0.11 -2.81
N SER A 104 4.60 -0.08 -4.13
CA SER A 104 5.16 -1.10 -5.01
C SER A 104 6.68 -0.97 -5.07
N LEU A 105 7.39 -2.08 -4.94
CA LEU A 105 8.84 -2.12 -5.15
C LEU A 105 9.18 -2.08 -6.65
N VAL A 106 10.34 -1.50 -6.99
CA VAL A 106 10.78 -1.15 -8.37
C VAL A 106 10.88 -2.35 -9.33
N LYS A 107 10.70 -3.59 -8.87
CA LYS A 107 10.96 -4.81 -9.67
C LYS A 107 9.95 -5.96 -9.55
N GLY A 108 8.76 -5.79 -9.00
CA GLY A 108 7.86 -6.94 -8.87
C GLY A 108 6.43 -6.68 -8.40
N THR A 109 5.77 -7.77 -8.00
CA THR A 109 4.47 -7.82 -7.34
C THR A 109 4.54 -7.49 -5.84
N ASP A 110 5.75 -7.29 -5.33
CA ASP A 110 6.00 -7.09 -3.92
C ASP A 110 5.70 -5.65 -3.51
N VAL A 111 5.04 -5.52 -2.36
CA VAL A 111 4.67 -4.25 -1.76
C VAL A 111 5.33 -4.11 -0.40
N GLU A 112 5.83 -2.91 -0.09
CA GLU A 112 6.38 -2.58 1.21
C GLU A 112 5.47 -1.61 1.96
N VAL A 113 5.43 -1.71 3.29
CA VAL A 113 4.71 -0.77 4.14
C VAL A 113 5.39 0.59 4.08
N PHE A 114 4.66 1.62 3.65
CA PHE A 114 5.17 2.99 3.66
C PHE A 114 5.01 3.60 5.04
N ARG A 115 6.13 3.92 5.70
CA ARG A 115 6.15 4.35 7.11
C ARG A 115 5.49 5.70 7.31
N GLU A 116 5.61 6.60 6.35
CA GLU A 116 5.06 7.97 6.39
C GLU A 116 3.66 8.06 5.76
N SER A 117 2.95 6.92 5.65
CA SER A 117 1.57 6.90 5.18
C SER A 117 0.64 7.70 6.10
N TRP A 118 -0.37 8.35 5.52
CA TRP A 118 -1.35 9.08 6.31
C TRP A 118 -2.17 8.15 7.21
N ASN A 119 -2.31 6.87 6.85
CA ASN A 119 -3.01 5.91 7.70
C ASN A 119 -2.25 5.55 8.99
N GLN A 120 -1.06 6.12 9.23
CA GLN A 120 -0.44 6.05 10.55
C GLN A 120 -1.32 6.64 11.65
N VAL A 121 -2.10 7.67 11.35
CA VAL A 121 -2.90 8.42 12.35
C VAL A 121 -4.33 8.69 11.92
N SER A 122 -4.77 8.15 10.78
CA SER A 122 -6.13 8.33 10.28
C SER A 122 -6.68 7.06 9.65
N ASN A 123 -8.00 6.96 9.65
CA ASN A 123 -8.71 6.06 8.76
C ASN A 123 -8.84 6.77 7.41
N LEU A 124 -8.42 6.13 6.32
CA LEU A 124 -8.43 6.72 4.98
C LEU A 124 -9.56 6.13 4.15
N LEU A 125 -10.39 6.98 3.55
CA LEU A 125 -11.45 6.61 2.61
C LEU A 125 -11.20 7.29 1.26
N PHE A 126 -10.95 6.48 0.24
CA PHE A 126 -10.78 6.92 -1.14
C PHE A 126 -12.06 6.59 -1.92
N ILE A 127 -12.56 7.54 -2.70
CA ILE A 127 -13.78 7.36 -3.50
C ILE A 127 -13.50 7.78 -4.93
N ASP A 128 -13.77 6.87 -5.86
CA ASP A 128 -13.76 7.21 -7.28
C ASP A 128 -15.05 7.95 -7.63
N GLN A 129 -14.98 9.27 -7.78
CA GLN A 129 -16.11 10.10 -8.16
C GLN A 129 -15.67 11.13 -9.21
N PRO A 130 -16.54 11.53 -10.15
CA PRO A 130 -17.95 11.15 -10.33
C PRO A 130 -18.15 9.73 -10.91
N ILE A 131 -19.38 9.41 -11.35
CA ILE A 131 -19.63 8.19 -12.13
C ILE A 131 -18.69 8.16 -13.34
N ASP A 132 -18.19 6.97 -13.66
CA ASP A 132 -17.13 6.68 -14.65
C ASP A 132 -15.70 7.12 -14.26
N ALA A 133 -15.49 7.68 -13.06
CA ALA A 133 -14.13 7.82 -12.53
C ALA A 133 -13.58 6.45 -12.11
N GLY A 134 -12.37 6.11 -12.56
CA GLY A 134 -11.67 4.89 -12.12
C GLY A 134 -12.50 3.61 -12.26
N PHE A 135 -12.87 3.01 -11.13
CA PHE A 135 -13.67 1.78 -11.08
C PHE A 135 -15.19 2.02 -10.91
N SER A 136 -15.63 3.25 -10.65
CA SER A 136 -17.05 3.60 -10.54
C SER A 136 -17.77 3.45 -11.87
N TYR A 137 -19.04 3.03 -11.84
CA TYR A 137 -19.82 2.77 -13.06
C TYR A 137 -21.31 3.07 -12.86
N GLY A 138 -21.99 3.44 -13.93
CA GLY A 138 -23.42 3.73 -13.87
C GLY A 138 -23.96 4.54 -15.05
N ASN A 139 -25.10 5.19 -14.82
CA ASN A 139 -25.68 6.11 -15.79
C ASN A 139 -25.08 7.51 -15.61
N ASN A 140 -24.32 7.96 -16.60
CA ASN A 140 -23.66 9.26 -16.58
C ASN A 140 -24.54 10.38 -17.16
N ASN A 141 -25.73 10.54 -16.60
CA ASN A 141 -26.68 11.58 -17.02
C ASN A 141 -26.50 12.90 -16.27
N ILE A 142 -25.43 13.01 -15.47
CA ILE A 142 -25.14 14.13 -14.60
C ILE A 142 -23.89 14.86 -15.10
N SER A 143 -23.98 16.18 -15.21
CA SER A 143 -22.95 16.99 -15.86
C SER A 143 -22.49 18.17 -15.01
N THR A 144 -23.05 18.31 -13.80
CA THR A 144 -22.78 19.44 -12.92
C THR A 144 -22.14 18.98 -11.62
N THR A 145 -21.26 19.82 -11.06
CA THR A 145 -20.63 19.60 -9.76
C THR A 145 -21.65 19.43 -8.63
N GLU A 146 -22.79 20.12 -8.71
CA GLU A 146 -23.87 19.98 -7.74
C GLU A 146 -24.45 18.56 -7.72
N GLN A 147 -24.75 17.99 -8.89
CA GLN A 147 -25.24 16.62 -9.00
C GLN A 147 -24.20 15.59 -8.56
N PHE A 148 -22.93 15.78 -8.91
CA PHE A 148 -21.84 14.92 -8.42
C PHE A 148 -21.74 14.95 -6.89
N SER A 149 -21.92 16.13 -6.29
CA SER A 149 -21.89 16.31 -4.84
C SER A 149 -23.07 15.62 -4.15
N GLN A 150 -24.25 15.57 -4.78
CA GLN A 150 -25.41 14.82 -4.27
C GLN A 150 -25.13 13.31 -4.20
N ASN A 151 -24.54 12.73 -5.26
CA ASN A 151 -24.15 11.32 -5.27
C ASN A 151 -23.11 11.02 -4.18
N LEU A 152 -22.10 11.88 -4.05
CA LEU A 152 -21.10 11.76 -2.98
C LEU A 152 -21.72 11.87 -1.59
N TYR A 153 -22.70 12.77 -1.41
CA TYR A 153 -23.42 12.90 -0.15
C TYR A 153 -24.22 11.64 0.20
N ILE A 154 -24.93 11.05 -0.76
CA ILE A 154 -25.66 9.77 -0.59
C ILE A 154 -24.69 8.66 -0.20
N PHE A 155 -23.57 8.55 -0.92
CA PHE A 155 -22.51 7.61 -0.60
C PHE A 155 -22.04 7.75 0.85
N LEU A 156 -21.76 8.98 1.30
CA LEU A 156 -21.26 9.24 2.65
C LEU A 156 -22.30 8.88 3.73
N GLN A 157 -23.57 9.19 3.49
CA GLN A 157 -24.64 8.80 4.41
C GLN A 157 -24.75 7.29 4.59
N ASP A 158 -24.64 6.51 3.51
CA ASP A 158 -24.75 5.07 3.56
C ASP A 158 -23.48 4.37 4.06
N SER A 159 -22.31 4.83 3.62
CA SER A 159 -21.02 4.31 4.09
C SER A 159 -20.83 4.52 5.59
N LEU A 160 -21.10 5.71 6.11
CA LEU A 160 -20.89 6.02 7.53
C LEU A 160 -21.82 5.23 8.46
N LYS A 161 -23.07 4.96 8.04
CA LYS A 161 -23.98 4.06 8.78
C LYS A 161 -23.39 2.65 8.90
N ASN A 162 -22.76 2.16 7.83
CA ASN A 162 -22.16 0.83 7.79
C ASN A 162 -20.83 0.78 8.56
N PHE A 163 -19.95 1.77 8.39
CA PHE A 163 -18.65 1.82 9.06
C PHE A 163 -18.76 1.96 10.58
N GLN A 164 -19.74 2.70 11.10
CA GLN A 164 -19.98 2.79 12.55
C GLN A 164 -20.33 1.44 13.21
N ASN A 165 -20.88 0.50 12.44
CA ASN A 165 -21.18 -0.84 12.93
C ASN A 165 -19.96 -1.77 12.86
N SER A 166 -19.03 -1.54 11.93
CA SER A 166 -17.80 -2.33 11.78
C SER A 166 -16.66 -1.89 12.72
N LEU A 167 -16.69 -0.66 13.23
CA LEU A 167 -15.67 -0.10 14.14
C LEU A 167 -15.95 -0.37 15.64
N LYS A 168 -17.03 -1.09 15.97
CA LYS A 168 -17.36 -1.52 17.34
C LYS A 168 -16.84 -2.93 17.59
#